data_AF-A0A1L6MYZ5-F1
#
_entry.id   AF-A0A1L6MYZ5-F1
#
_cell.length_a   1.000
_cell.length_b   1.000
_cell.length_c   1.000
_cell.angle_alpha   90.00
_cell.angle_beta   90.00
_cell.angle_gamma   90.00
#
_symmetry.space_group_name_H-M   'P 1'
#
loop_
_entity.id
_entity.type
_entity.pdbx_description
1 polymer ?
#
loop_
_entity_poly.entity_id
_entity_poly.type
_entity_poly.pdbx_seq_one_letter_code
_entity_poly.pdbx_strand_id
1 'polypeptide(L)'
;MLQELGIKAEFVGIGEHKKAPEQFMWEEPNPVAREDHEDGLRQTEANFVRTVSCGRWITESQLHEEANRGPFTAQEDKQAKLVDRVAFDDELTSVIQTVVGCPIPLQPYRAGAWAPNRFGPRQKIALLYVEGDMINDQSKQIPIVNLNLAGASSLTKTIQQLREDAAVRTGFSESKVQGVLWWLLICFGVNSFCLARRSP
;
A
#
# COMPACT_ATOMS: atom_id res chain seq x y z
N MET A 1 -9.69 28.08 15.29
CA MET A 1 -10.60 28.05 14.12
C MET A 1 -12.05 27.68 14.46
N LEU A 2 -12.39 26.44 14.84
CA LEU A 2 -13.81 26.05 15.03
C LEU A 2 -14.54 26.86 16.12
N GLN A 3 -13.85 27.13 17.24
CA GLN A 3 -14.39 27.97 18.32
C GLN A 3 -14.64 29.42 17.87
N GLU A 4 -13.75 29.98 17.04
CA GLU A 4 -13.88 31.33 16.47
C GLU A 4 -15.06 31.45 15.50
N LEU A 5 -15.43 30.35 14.85
CA LEU A 5 -16.62 30.22 14.00
C LEU A 5 -17.89 29.89 14.79
N GLY A 6 -17.82 29.74 16.11
CA GLY A 6 -18.95 29.37 16.98
C GLY A 6 -19.49 27.94 16.78
N ILE A 7 -18.74 27.09 16.07
CA ILE A 7 -19.17 25.73 15.73
C ILE A 7 -18.93 24.81 16.93
N LYS A 8 -20.00 24.23 17.47
CA LYS A 8 -19.93 23.13 18.45
C LYS A 8 -19.96 21.81 17.71
N ALA A 9 -18.90 21.02 17.85
CA ALA A 9 -18.81 19.68 17.28
C ALA A 9 -18.92 18.63 18.39
N GLU A 10 -19.74 17.61 18.17
CA GLU A 10 -19.95 16.49 19.09
C GLU A 10 -19.44 15.22 18.41
N PHE A 11 -18.43 14.59 19.00
CA PHE A 11 -17.82 13.36 18.48
C PHE A 11 -17.81 12.26 19.55
N VAL A 12 -18.13 11.03 19.12
CA VAL A 12 -18.04 9.85 19.97
C VAL A 12 -16.85 9.01 19.52
N GLY A 13 -15.77 9.09 20.29
CA GLY A 13 -14.62 8.17 20.20
C GLY A 13 -14.82 6.95 21.10
N ILE A 14 -14.53 5.75 20.60
CA ILE A 14 -14.41 4.53 21.41
C ILE A 14 -13.00 4.00 21.24
N GLY A 15 -12.24 3.93 22.34
CA GLY A 15 -10.84 3.54 22.38
C GLY A 15 -9.87 4.72 22.26
N GLU A 16 -8.83 4.71 23.10
CA GLU A 16 -7.86 5.82 23.26
C GLU A 16 -7.01 6.05 21.99
N HIS A 17 -6.78 5.01 21.19
CA HIS A 17 -6.03 5.09 19.94
C HIS A 17 -6.86 5.60 18.73
N LYS A 18 -8.15 5.93 18.90
CA LYS A 18 -9.03 6.39 17.81
C LYS A 18 -8.98 7.92 17.64
N LYS A 19 -7.87 8.39 17.08
CA LYS A 19 -7.45 9.81 16.99
C LYS A 19 -8.22 10.67 15.98
N ALA A 20 -9.00 10.07 15.08
CA ALA A 20 -9.70 10.79 14.00
C ALA A 20 -10.56 11.99 14.42
N PRO A 21 -11.27 12.02 15.59
CA PRO A 21 -12.00 13.20 16.04
C PRO A 21 -11.14 14.23 16.79
N GLU A 22 -9.92 13.90 17.22
CA GLU A 22 -9.09 14.81 18.04
C GLU A 22 -8.79 16.12 17.31
N GLN A 23 -8.54 16.06 15.99
CA GLN A 23 -8.30 17.23 15.12
C GLN A 23 -9.40 18.31 15.16
N PHE A 24 -10.60 17.97 15.64
CA PHE A 24 -11.74 18.88 15.75
C PHE A 24 -12.07 19.23 17.21
N MET A 25 -11.52 18.51 18.17
CA MET A 25 -11.78 18.71 19.60
C MET A 25 -10.66 19.47 20.29
N TRP A 26 -9.40 19.15 19.97
CA TRP A 26 -8.21 19.64 20.68
C TRP A 26 -7.27 20.39 19.72
N GLU A 27 -6.47 21.31 20.27
CA GLU A 27 -5.50 22.11 19.50
C GLU A 27 -4.17 21.36 19.32
N GLU A 28 -3.83 20.47 20.25
CA GLU A 28 -2.64 19.62 20.23
C GLU A 28 -3.03 18.13 20.37
N PRO A 29 -2.24 17.19 19.82
CA PRO A 29 -2.49 15.76 19.99
C PRO A 29 -2.42 15.32 21.45
N ASN A 30 -3.28 14.37 21.83
CA ASN A 30 -3.12 13.60 23.08
C ASN A 30 -1.69 13.03 23.20
N PRO A 31 -1.08 12.93 24.41
CA PRO A 31 0.07 12.06 24.64
C PRO A 31 0.00 10.69 23.94
N VAL A 32 -1.13 9.97 24.04
CA VAL A 32 -1.38 8.69 23.34
C VAL A 32 -1.45 8.88 21.82
N ALA A 33 -2.03 10.00 21.38
CA ALA A 33 -2.12 10.33 19.96
C ALA A 33 -0.76 10.61 19.33
N ARG A 34 0.12 11.28 20.07
CA ARG A 34 1.50 11.51 19.68
C ARG A 34 2.31 10.21 19.71
N GLU A 35 2.16 9.38 20.74
CA GLU A 35 2.90 8.12 20.88
C GLU A 35 2.68 7.16 19.70
N ASP A 36 1.45 6.72 19.38
CA ASP A 36 1.32 5.81 18.22
C ASP A 36 1.57 6.50 16.86
N HIS A 37 1.61 7.84 16.79
CA HIS A 37 2.04 8.54 15.57
C HIS A 37 3.56 8.45 15.40
N GLU A 38 4.31 8.73 16.47
CA GLU A 38 5.75 8.54 16.50
C GLU A 38 6.13 7.06 16.26
N ASP A 39 5.41 6.09 16.84
CA ASP A 39 5.66 4.67 16.57
C ASP A 39 5.35 4.26 15.13
N GLY A 40 4.28 4.78 14.53
CA GLY A 40 4.00 4.58 13.12
C GLY A 40 5.14 5.09 12.23
N LEU A 41 5.67 6.28 12.53
CA LEU A 41 6.84 6.83 11.85
C LEU A 41 8.10 5.98 12.07
N ARG A 42 8.41 5.61 13.32
CA ARG A 42 9.56 4.74 13.67
C ARG A 42 9.51 3.40 12.92
N GLN A 43 8.33 2.77 12.82
CA GLN A 43 8.16 1.52 12.07
C GLN A 43 8.30 1.71 10.55
N THR A 44 7.78 2.81 10.00
CA THR A 44 7.95 3.14 8.57
C THR A 44 9.41 3.43 8.23
N GLU A 45 10.11 4.21 9.06
CA GLU A 45 11.53 4.52 8.92
C GLU A 45 12.37 3.24 9.01
N ALA A 46 12.18 2.42 10.04
CA ALA A 46 12.93 1.17 10.19
C ALA A 46 12.76 0.23 8.98
N ASN A 47 11.54 0.13 8.43
CA ASN A 47 11.29 -0.65 7.22
C ASN A 47 11.97 -0.05 5.98
N PHE A 48 11.95 1.28 5.82
CA PHE A 48 12.64 1.98 4.74
C PHE A 48 14.15 1.79 4.82
N VAL A 49 14.75 2.12 5.97
CA VAL A 49 16.19 2.02 6.24
C VAL A 49 16.69 0.60 6.00
N ARG A 50 16.02 -0.41 6.58
CA ARG A 50 16.38 -1.81 6.36
C ARG A 50 16.29 -2.23 4.88
N THR A 51 15.24 -1.82 4.18
CA THR A 51 15.03 -2.19 2.76
C THR A 51 16.11 -1.58 1.86
N VAL A 52 16.42 -0.29 2.04
CA VAL A 52 17.45 0.41 1.28
C VAL A 52 18.85 -0.09 1.66
N SER A 53 19.14 -0.28 2.95
CA SER A 53 20.36 -0.89 3.48
C SER A 53 20.66 -2.24 2.82
N CYS A 54 19.69 -3.18 2.84
CA CYS A 54 19.82 -4.47 2.18
C CYS A 54 19.99 -4.36 0.65
N GLY A 55 19.32 -3.40 -0.01
CA GLY A 55 19.46 -3.18 -1.45
C GLY A 55 20.79 -2.53 -1.86
N ARG A 56 21.39 -1.72 -0.97
CA ARG A 56 22.62 -0.95 -1.22
C ARG A 56 23.89 -1.52 -0.60
N TRP A 57 23.80 -2.54 0.23
CA TRP A 57 24.95 -3.17 0.90
C TRP A 57 25.77 -2.16 1.73
N ILE A 58 25.07 -1.16 2.29
CA ILE A 58 25.57 -0.19 3.28
C ILE A 58 25.02 -0.54 4.66
N THR A 59 25.56 0.02 5.73
CA THR A 59 24.98 -0.21 7.08
C THR A 59 23.79 0.70 7.33
N GLU A 60 22.90 0.30 8.25
CA GLU A 60 21.76 1.13 8.66
C GLU A 60 22.23 2.46 9.29
N SER A 61 23.34 2.44 10.06
CA SER A 61 23.98 3.66 10.58
C SER A 61 24.43 4.61 9.47
N GLN A 62 25.12 4.09 8.45
CA GLN A 62 25.56 4.90 7.31
C GLN A 62 24.37 5.51 6.56
N LEU A 63 23.28 4.75 6.40
CA LEU A 63 22.08 5.27 5.75
C LEU A 63 21.38 6.35 6.60
N HIS A 64 21.34 6.22 7.93
CA HIS A 64 20.84 7.29 8.81
C HIS A 64 21.75 8.53 8.77
N GLU A 65 23.07 8.36 8.79
CA GLU A 65 24.05 9.46 8.71
C GLU A 65 23.89 10.25 7.41
N GLU A 66 23.77 9.56 6.26
CA GLU A 66 23.53 10.19 4.97
C GLU A 66 22.12 10.79 4.89
N ALA A 67 21.06 10.10 5.34
CA ALA A 67 19.68 10.64 5.31
C ALA A 67 19.54 11.96 6.10
N ASN A 68 20.27 12.10 7.21
CA ASN A 68 20.32 13.34 8.00
C ASN A 68 21.10 14.48 7.32
N ARG A 69 21.84 14.22 6.24
CA ARG A 69 22.61 15.23 5.49
C ARG A 69 21.75 16.10 4.58
N GLY A 70 20.50 15.71 4.32
CA GLY A 70 19.53 16.47 3.54
C GLY A 70 19.47 16.08 2.06
N PRO A 71 19.01 16.97 1.16
CA PRO A 71 18.86 16.66 -0.25
C PRO A 71 20.21 16.59 -0.97
N PHE A 72 20.41 15.52 -1.75
CA PHE A 72 21.64 15.24 -2.48
C PHE A 72 21.60 15.81 -3.90
N THR A 73 22.76 16.22 -4.42
CA THR A 73 22.99 16.22 -5.86
C THR A 73 23.34 14.81 -6.36
N ALA A 74 23.11 14.53 -7.64
CA ALA A 74 23.37 13.21 -8.22
C ALA A 74 24.82 12.70 -8.03
N GLN A 75 25.80 13.61 -7.93
CA GLN A 75 27.19 13.23 -7.65
C GLN A 75 27.40 12.85 -6.17
N GLU A 76 26.69 13.48 -5.25
CA GLU A 76 26.74 13.14 -3.82
C GLU A 76 26.02 11.83 -3.53
N ASP A 77 24.88 11.55 -4.17
CA ASP A 77 24.23 10.23 -4.11
C ASP A 77 25.20 9.12 -4.54
N LYS A 78 26.01 9.37 -5.57
CA LYS A 78 27.00 8.41 -6.08
C LYS A 78 28.16 8.22 -5.09
N GLN A 79 28.59 9.28 -4.41
CA GLN A 79 29.62 9.23 -3.36
C GLN A 79 29.12 8.48 -2.11
N ALA A 80 27.87 8.73 -1.71
CA ALA A 80 27.16 8.05 -0.63
C ALA A 80 26.73 6.61 -0.98
N LYS A 81 27.00 6.12 -2.21
CA LYS A 81 26.58 4.81 -2.75
C LYS A 81 25.06 4.60 -2.80
N LEU A 82 24.29 5.69 -2.77
CA LEU A 82 22.84 5.68 -2.98
C LEU A 82 22.47 5.46 -4.46
N VAL A 83 23.37 5.84 -5.39
CA VAL A 83 23.31 5.47 -6.82
C VAL A 83 24.62 4.87 -7.34
N ASP A 84 24.53 3.94 -8.29
CA ASP A 84 25.70 3.28 -8.89
C ASP A 84 26.37 4.15 -9.97
N ARG A 85 25.55 4.86 -10.75
CA ARG A 85 25.96 5.71 -11.87
C ARG A 85 25.02 6.90 -12.00
N VAL A 86 25.56 7.98 -12.55
CA VAL A 86 24.84 9.15 -13.04
C VAL A 86 25.07 9.20 -14.54
N ALA A 87 23.99 9.41 -15.30
CA ALA A 87 23.99 9.50 -16.76
C ALA A 87 22.79 10.36 -17.20
N PHE A 88 22.89 10.99 -18.36
CA PHE A 88 21.76 11.66 -18.99
C PHE A 88 20.85 10.66 -19.74
N ASP A 89 19.66 11.11 -20.14
CA ASP A 89 18.63 10.25 -20.77
C ASP A 89 19.09 9.68 -22.13
N ASP A 90 19.82 10.48 -22.92
CA ASP A 90 20.45 10.09 -24.17
C ASP A 90 21.62 9.11 -23.98
N GLU A 91 22.34 9.20 -22.85
CA GLU A 91 23.41 8.27 -22.49
C GLU A 91 22.88 6.91 -22.00
N LEU A 92 21.65 6.85 -21.46
CA LEU A 92 21.10 5.70 -20.73
C LEU A 92 21.22 4.36 -21.52
N THR A 93 20.93 4.39 -22.82
CA THR A 93 21.04 3.21 -23.68
C THR A 93 22.49 2.68 -23.70
N SER A 94 23.50 3.56 -23.84
CA SER A 94 24.91 3.17 -23.83
C SER A 94 25.36 2.60 -22.48
N VAL A 95 24.83 3.15 -21.37
CA VAL A 95 25.16 2.69 -20.02
C VAL A 95 24.58 1.30 -19.76
N ILE A 96 23.33 1.06 -20.13
CA ILE A 96 22.69 -0.26 -20.02
C ILE A 96 23.44 -1.30 -20.87
N GLN A 97 23.79 -0.97 -22.12
CA GLN A 97 24.58 -1.86 -22.97
C GLN A 97 25.94 -2.22 -22.35
N THR A 98 26.60 -1.24 -21.72
CA THR A 98 27.86 -1.46 -21.00
C THR A 98 27.69 -2.38 -19.79
N VAL A 99 26.58 -2.28 -19.06
CA VAL A 99 26.29 -3.08 -17.86
C VAL A 99 25.88 -4.52 -18.20
N VAL A 100 25.06 -4.71 -19.25
CA VAL A 100 24.53 -6.03 -19.63
C VAL A 100 25.39 -6.75 -20.67
N GLY A 101 26.28 -6.04 -21.37
CA GLY A 101 27.21 -6.60 -22.35
C GLY A 101 26.61 -6.84 -23.74
N CYS A 102 25.36 -6.41 -23.99
CA CYS A 102 24.71 -6.53 -25.30
C CYS A 102 23.76 -5.35 -25.62
N PRO A 103 23.49 -5.08 -26.93
CA PRO A 103 22.48 -4.12 -27.35
C PRO A 103 21.07 -4.49 -26.89
N ILE A 104 20.56 -3.80 -25.87
CA ILE A 104 19.18 -3.92 -25.40
C ILE A 104 18.37 -2.69 -25.87
N PRO A 105 17.34 -2.87 -26.72
CA PRO A 105 16.42 -1.79 -27.03
C PRO A 105 15.47 -1.56 -25.84
N LEU A 106 15.38 -0.32 -25.37
CA LEU A 106 14.31 0.08 -24.46
C LEU A 106 12.99 0.06 -25.24
N GLN A 107 12.06 -0.80 -24.82
CA GLN A 107 10.74 -0.94 -25.42
C GLN A 107 9.66 -0.72 -24.34
N PRO A 108 8.53 -0.09 -24.67
CA PRO A 108 7.41 0.03 -23.74
C PRO A 108 6.93 -1.37 -23.36
N TYR A 109 6.71 -1.61 -22.07
CA TYR A 109 6.23 -2.89 -21.57
C TYR A 109 4.91 -3.27 -22.27
N ARG A 110 4.93 -4.38 -23.01
CA ARG A 110 3.73 -5.01 -23.56
C ARG A 110 3.44 -6.24 -22.73
N ALA A 111 2.28 -6.26 -22.07
CA ALA A 111 1.80 -7.46 -21.39
C ALA A 111 1.78 -8.63 -22.39
N GLY A 112 2.46 -9.72 -22.06
CA GLY A 112 2.55 -10.88 -22.93
C GLY A 112 1.16 -11.48 -23.18
N ALA A 113 0.80 -11.67 -24.45
CA ALA A 113 -0.40 -12.42 -24.81
C ALA A 113 -0.18 -13.90 -24.50
N TRP A 114 -0.43 -14.31 -23.25
CA TRP A 114 -0.37 -15.71 -22.84
C TRP A 114 -1.52 -16.49 -23.48
N ALA A 115 -1.22 -17.15 -24.60
CA ALA A 115 -2.12 -18.15 -25.17
C ALA A 115 -2.39 -19.25 -24.12
N PRO A 116 -3.66 -19.66 -23.92
CA PRO A 116 -3.99 -20.69 -22.93
C PRO A 116 -3.36 -22.03 -23.34
N ASN A 117 -2.42 -22.52 -22.53
CA ASN A 117 -1.64 -23.73 -22.80
C ASN A 117 -2.45 -25.05 -22.71
N ARG A 118 -3.79 -24.98 -22.61
CA ARG A 118 -4.73 -26.11 -22.61
C ARG A 118 -6.11 -25.66 -23.09
N PHE A 119 -6.87 -26.57 -23.69
CA PHE A 119 -8.30 -26.42 -23.94
C PHE A 119 -9.12 -26.91 -22.74
N GLY A 120 -10.09 -26.11 -22.28
CA GLY A 120 -11.05 -26.49 -21.22
C GLY A 120 -11.16 -25.48 -20.06
N PRO A 121 -12.25 -25.56 -19.25
CA PRO A 121 -12.46 -24.66 -18.12
C PRO A 121 -11.43 -24.92 -17.01
N ARG A 122 -10.72 -23.87 -16.59
CA ARG A 122 -9.76 -23.90 -15.48
C ARG A 122 -10.46 -23.48 -14.18
N GLN A 123 -10.12 -24.14 -13.06
CA GLN A 123 -10.37 -23.57 -11.74
C GLN A 123 -9.60 -22.26 -11.58
N LYS A 124 -10.30 -21.20 -11.16
CA LYS A 124 -9.79 -19.84 -11.00
C LYS A 124 -9.61 -19.52 -9.51
N ILE A 125 -8.70 -18.60 -9.24
CA ILE A 125 -8.62 -17.87 -7.98
C ILE A 125 -9.14 -16.47 -8.29
N ALA A 126 -10.12 -16.00 -7.51
CA ALA A 126 -10.62 -14.65 -7.64
C ALA A 126 -9.79 -13.69 -6.79
N LEU A 127 -9.40 -12.55 -7.36
CA LEU A 127 -8.72 -11.47 -6.65
C LEU A 127 -9.64 -10.24 -6.66
N LEU A 128 -10.11 -9.85 -5.47
CA LEU A 128 -10.98 -8.70 -5.27
C LEU A 128 -10.17 -7.56 -4.67
N TYR A 129 -9.97 -6.49 -5.44
CA TYR A 129 -9.36 -5.27 -4.95
C TYR A 129 -10.41 -4.36 -4.29
N VAL A 130 -10.11 -3.88 -3.09
CA VAL A 130 -10.89 -2.89 -2.36
C VAL A 130 -10.03 -1.65 -2.14
N GLU A 131 -10.32 -0.59 -2.87
CA GLU A 131 -9.56 0.66 -2.88
C GLU A 131 -10.48 1.85 -2.62
N GLY A 132 -10.00 2.79 -1.80
CA GLY A 132 -10.71 4.03 -1.48
C GLY A 132 -11.60 3.94 -0.24
N ASP A 133 -12.28 5.04 0.06
CA ASP A 133 -13.09 5.17 1.26
C ASP A 133 -14.37 4.34 1.17
N MET A 134 -14.68 3.58 2.23
CA MET A 134 -15.89 2.75 2.25
C MET A 134 -17.15 3.59 2.48
N ILE A 135 -18.13 3.42 1.58
CA ILE A 135 -19.45 4.04 1.68
C ILE A 135 -20.56 2.99 1.64
N ASN A 136 -21.71 3.28 2.25
CA ASN A 136 -22.85 2.34 2.29
C ASN A 136 -23.59 2.18 0.94
N ASP A 137 -23.28 3.04 -0.04
CA ASP A 137 -23.89 3.05 -1.38
C ASP A 137 -23.14 2.11 -2.36
N GLN A 138 -23.36 2.28 -3.67
CA GLN A 138 -22.59 1.68 -4.75
C GLN A 138 -21.26 2.40 -4.97
N SER A 139 -20.25 1.67 -5.45
CA SER A 139 -18.93 2.26 -5.74
C SER A 139 -19.03 3.37 -6.78
N LYS A 140 -18.32 4.47 -6.53
CA LYS A 140 -18.28 5.65 -7.41
C LYS A 140 -16.85 6.15 -7.54
N GLN A 141 -16.47 6.54 -8.74
CA GLN A 141 -15.28 7.33 -9.00
C GLN A 141 -15.72 8.77 -9.27
N ILE A 142 -15.08 9.74 -8.62
CA ILE A 142 -15.35 11.17 -8.85
C ILE A 142 -14.12 11.75 -9.58
N PRO A 143 -14.18 11.92 -10.92
CA PRO A 143 -12.98 12.22 -11.71
C PRO A 143 -12.31 13.54 -11.37
N ILE A 144 -13.11 14.56 -10.99
CA ILE A 144 -12.65 15.93 -10.75
C ILE A 144 -11.71 16.01 -9.53
N VAL A 145 -11.91 15.17 -8.51
CA VAL A 145 -11.10 15.10 -7.29
C VAL A 145 -10.29 13.80 -7.19
N ASN A 146 -10.26 13.00 -8.26
CA ASN A 146 -9.64 11.67 -8.33
C ASN A 146 -9.96 10.77 -7.12
N LEU A 147 -11.20 10.83 -6.62
CA LEU A 147 -11.63 10.10 -5.43
C LEU A 147 -12.33 8.79 -5.82
N ASN A 148 -11.79 7.68 -5.32
CA ASN A 148 -12.38 6.35 -5.42
C ASN A 148 -13.18 6.07 -4.14
N LEU A 149 -14.46 5.71 -4.28
CA LEU A 149 -15.33 5.33 -3.18
C LEU A 149 -15.72 3.86 -3.30
N ALA A 150 -15.36 3.06 -2.29
CA ALA A 150 -15.63 1.63 -2.21
C ALA A 150 -17.03 1.39 -1.65
N GLY A 151 -18.00 1.14 -2.54
CA GLY A 151 -19.40 0.96 -2.13
C GLY A 151 -19.70 -0.44 -1.61
N ALA A 152 -20.18 -0.53 -0.36
CA ALA A 152 -20.58 -1.78 0.29
C ALA A 152 -21.61 -2.57 -0.52
N SER A 153 -22.53 -1.87 -1.20
CA SER A 153 -23.53 -2.49 -2.08
C SER A 153 -22.92 -3.12 -3.33
N SER A 154 -21.86 -2.53 -3.88
CA SER A 154 -21.13 -3.08 -5.03
C SER A 154 -20.23 -4.23 -4.61
N LEU A 155 -19.47 -4.08 -3.51
CA LEU A 155 -18.60 -5.13 -2.98
C LEU A 155 -19.38 -6.40 -2.61
N THR A 156 -20.52 -6.26 -1.93
CA THR A 156 -21.38 -7.40 -1.56
C THR A 156 -21.89 -8.14 -2.80
N LYS A 157 -22.29 -7.42 -3.86
CA LYS A 157 -22.70 -8.03 -5.14
C LYS A 157 -21.55 -8.80 -5.80
N THR A 158 -20.36 -8.22 -5.85
CA THR A 158 -19.18 -8.90 -6.42
C THR A 158 -18.80 -10.14 -5.61
N ILE A 159 -18.81 -10.07 -4.28
CA ILE A 159 -18.54 -11.22 -3.40
C ILE A 159 -19.58 -12.33 -3.63
N GLN A 160 -20.86 -11.99 -3.77
CA GLN A 160 -21.92 -12.96 -4.04
C GLN A 160 -21.74 -13.63 -5.42
N GLN A 161 -21.42 -12.85 -6.47
CA GLN A 161 -21.12 -13.37 -7.80
C GLN A 161 -19.91 -14.33 -7.80
N LEU A 162 -18.84 -13.96 -7.07
CA LEU A 162 -17.65 -14.81 -6.93
C LEU A 162 -17.90 -16.09 -6.12
N ARG A 163 -18.90 -16.08 -5.23
CA ARG A 163 -19.36 -17.27 -4.48
C ARG A 163 -20.23 -18.20 -5.33
N GLU A 164 -20.96 -17.66 -6.29
CA GLU A 164 -21.86 -18.41 -7.19
C GLU A 164 -21.13 -18.99 -8.42
N ASP A 165 -19.96 -18.45 -8.80
CA ASP A 165 -19.14 -18.99 -9.90
C ASP A 165 -18.47 -20.32 -9.51
N ALA A 166 -19.01 -21.43 -10.01
CA ALA A 166 -18.47 -22.78 -9.82
C ALA A 166 -17.03 -22.99 -10.36
N ALA A 167 -16.49 -22.07 -11.15
CA ALA A 167 -15.08 -22.09 -11.55
C ALA A 167 -14.14 -21.49 -10.48
N VAL A 168 -14.64 -20.67 -9.55
CA VAL A 168 -13.84 -20.05 -8.47
C VAL A 168 -13.67 -21.04 -7.32
N ARG A 169 -12.43 -21.45 -7.05
CA ARG A 169 -12.13 -22.40 -5.96
C ARG A 169 -11.83 -21.71 -4.63
N THR A 170 -11.30 -20.50 -4.68
CA THR A 170 -10.97 -19.67 -3.53
C THR A 170 -10.88 -18.20 -3.97
N GLY A 171 -11.17 -17.29 -3.05
CA GLY A 171 -11.08 -15.84 -3.26
C GLY A 171 -10.10 -15.22 -2.29
N PHE A 172 -9.34 -14.23 -2.75
CA PHE A 172 -8.52 -13.35 -1.92
C PHE A 172 -9.01 -11.91 -2.09
N SER A 173 -9.16 -11.20 -0.97
CA SER A 173 -9.49 -9.77 -0.96
C SER A 173 -8.27 -8.98 -0.53
N GLU A 174 -7.80 -8.06 -1.37
CA GLU A 174 -6.72 -7.14 -1.03
C GLU A 174 -7.32 -5.75 -0.80
N SER A 175 -7.15 -5.22 0.41
CA SER A 175 -7.73 -3.94 0.83
C SER A 175 -6.66 -2.89 1.06
N LYS A 176 -6.71 -1.80 0.29
CA LYS A 176 -5.88 -0.61 0.52
C LYS A 176 -6.74 0.48 1.19
N VAL A 177 -7.24 0.15 2.39
CA VAL A 177 -8.16 0.99 3.18
C VAL A 177 -7.45 1.50 4.42
N GLN A 178 -7.40 2.82 4.61
CA GLN A 178 -6.93 3.39 5.87
C GLN A 178 -8.01 3.23 6.97
N GLY A 179 -7.80 2.26 7.87
CA GLY A 179 -8.28 2.37 9.26
C GLY A 179 -9.60 1.70 9.69
N VAL A 180 -10.27 0.87 8.88
CA VAL A 180 -11.60 0.30 9.28
C VAL A 180 -11.76 -1.22 9.13
N LEU A 181 -10.85 -1.95 8.48
CA LEU A 181 -11.05 -3.38 8.15
C LEU A 181 -10.76 -4.39 9.29
N TRP A 182 -11.21 -4.13 10.52
CA TRP A 182 -11.16 -5.11 11.61
C TRP A 182 -12.54 -5.68 12.02
N TRP A 183 -13.64 -5.00 11.64
CA TRP A 183 -14.98 -5.38 12.09
C TRP A 183 -15.69 -6.43 11.21
N LEU A 184 -15.46 -6.45 9.90
CA LEU A 184 -16.23 -7.32 8.99
C LEU A 184 -15.88 -8.82 9.10
N LEU A 185 -14.67 -9.15 9.56
CA LEU A 185 -14.18 -10.53 9.69
C LEU A 185 -14.77 -11.30 10.89
N ILE A 186 -15.38 -10.60 11.86
CA ILE A 186 -15.95 -11.23 13.07
C ILE A 186 -17.43 -11.57 12.90
N CYS A 187 -18.18 -10.82 12.07
CA CYS A 187 -19.64 -10.96 11.96
C CYS A 187 -20.12 -12.01 10.93
N PHE A 188 -19.31 -12.35 9.93
CA PHE A 188 -19.60 -13.49 9.05
C PHE A 188 -18.75 -14.69 9.46
N GLY A 189 -19.41 -15.70 10.05
CA GLY A 189 -18.78 -16.93 10.52
C GLY A 189 -18.17 -17.78 9.39
N VAL A 190 -17.02 -17.37 8.88
CA VAL A 190 -16.13 -18.20 8.07
C VAL A 190 -15.23 -18.97 9.02
N ASN A 191 -15.45 -20.28 9.07
CA ASN A 191 -14.79 -21.18 10.01
C ASN A 191 -13.27 -21.07 9.93
N SER A 192 -12.60 -20.85 11.07
CA SER A 192 -11.16 -20.63 11.16
C SER A 192 -10.36 -21.77 10.52
N PHE A 193 -9.70 -21.52 9.39
CA PHE A 193 -8.76 -22.50 8.82
C PHE A 193 -7.35 -22.26 9.35
N CYS A 194 -7.10 -22.69 10.59
CA CYS A 194 -5.76 -22.73 11.15
C CYS A 194 -4.85 -23.66 10.33
N LEU A 195 -3.77 -23.10 9.79
CA LEU A 195 -2.69 -23.86 9.13
C LEU A 195 -1.84 -24.63 10.16
N ALA A 196 -2.42 -25.70 10.71
CA ALA A 196 -1.72 -26.68 11.52
C ALA A 196 -0.83 -27.56 10.61
N ARG A 197 0.46 -27.22 10.56
CA ARG A 197 1.49 -27.98 9.83
C ARG A 197 1.70 -29.34 10.49
N ARG A 198 1.18 -30.42 9.90
CA ARG A 198 1.63 -31.79 10.19
C ARG A 198 2.69 -32.21 9.18
N SER A 199 3.93 -32.26 9.64
CA SER A 199 5.00 -33.07 9.06
C SER A 199 4.72 -34.56 9.36
N PRO A 200 5.29 -35.52 8.59
CA PRO A 200 4.98 -36.95 8.74
C PRO A 200 5.46 -37.55 10.07
#